data_AF-P85272-F1
#
_entry.id   AF-P85272-F1
#
_cell.length_a   1.000
_cell.length_b   1.000
_cell.length_c   1.000
_cell.angle_alpha   90.00
_cell.angle_beta   90.00
_cell.angle_gamma   90.00
#
_symmetry.space_group_name_H-M   'P 1'
#
loop_
_entity.id
_entity.type
_entity.pdbx_description
1 polymer ?
#
loop_
_entity_poly.entity_id
_entity_poly.type
_entity_poly.pdbx_seq_one_letter_code
_entity_poly.pdbx_strand_id
1 'polypeptide(L)' 'RGCIELGEDCDGSKDDCQCCRDNGFCSCYTFPYKWGCIC' A
#
# COMPACT_ATOMS: atom_id res chain seq x y z
N ARG A 1 -12.66 -10.73 -5.22
CA ARG A 1 -12.32 -9.47 -4.52
C ARG A 1 -10.87 -9.22 -4.85
N GLY A 2 -10.58 -8.24 -5.72
CA GLY A 2 -9.25 -8.00 -6.27
C GLY A 2 -8.37 -7.31 -5.23
N CYS A 3 -7.08 -7.64 -5.23
CA CYS A 3 -6.06 -6.97 -4.44
C CYS A 3 -5.45 -5.82 -5.25
N ILE A 4 -4.87 -4.85 -4.56
CA ILE A 4 -4.16 -3.69 -5.09
C ILE A 4 -2.80 -4.17 -5.62
N GLU A 5 -2.46 -3.77 -6.84
CA GLU A 5 -1.19 -4.12 -7.49
C GLU A 5 -0.04 -3.26 -6.95
N LEU A 6 1.21 -3.72 -7.15
CA LEU A 6 2.39 -2.95 -6.75
C LEU A 6 2.46 -1.61 -7.49
N GLY A 7 2.73 -0.55 -6.74
CA GLY A 7 2.80 0.84 -7.17
C GLY A 7 1.50 1.60 -7.03
N GLU A 8 0.38 0.93 -6.73
CA GLU A 8 -0.92 1.58 -6.52
C GLU A 8 -1.10 2.00 -5.05
N ASP A 9 -1.89 3.06 -4.86
CA ASP A 9 -2.18 3.60 -3.53
C ASP A 9 -2.95 2.57 -2.67
N CYS A 10 -2.45 2.36 -1.46
CA CYS A 10 -3.13 1.62 -0.39
C CYS A 10 -3.47 2.57 0.76
N ASP A 11 -4.36 2.15 1.67
CA ASP A 11 -4.82 2.99 2.77
C ASP A 11 -3.83 3.10 3.96
N GLY A 12 -2.71 2.39 3.90
CA GLY A 12 -1.69 2.36 4.94
C GLY A 12 -1.88 1.26 6.00
N SER A 13 -2.99 0.53 5.94
CA SER A 13 -3.23 -0.63 6.81
C SER A 13 -2.51 -1.85 6.26
N LYS A 14 -1.30 -2.06 6.78
CA LYS A 14 -0.47 -3.26 6.52
C LYS A 14 -1.18 -4.59 6.79
N ASP A 15 -2.21 -4.59 7.64
CA ASP A 15 -2.97 -5.80 8.01
C ASP A 15 -4.18 -6.11 7.11
N ASP A 16 -4.64 -5.17 6.27
CA ASP A 16 -5.88 -5.37 5.50
C ASP A 16 -5.70 -6.27 4.25
N CYS A 17 -4.51 -6.83 4.04
CA CYS A 17 -4.15 -7.61 2.84
C CYS A 17 -4.65 -6.93 1.54
N GLN A 18 -4.65 -5.60 1.52
CA GLN A 18 -5.14 -4.84 0.37
C GLN A 18 -4.23 -5.12 -0.82
N CYS A 19 -2.93 -5.15 -0.58
CA CYS A 19 -1.92 -5.49 -1.57
C CYS A 19 -1.96 -6.98 -1.92
N CYS A 20 -1.77 -7.29 -3.20
CA CYS A 20 -1.67 -8.68 -3.65
C CYS A 20 -0.54 -9.39 -2.92
N ARG A 21 -0.74 -10.67 -2.59
CA ARG A 21 0.19 -11.45 -1.74
C ARG A 21 1.62 -11.47 -2.29
N ASP A 22 1.77 -11.42 -3.61
CA ASP A 22 3.05 -11.34 -4.32
C ASP A 22 3.82 -10.03 -4.05
N ASN A 23 3.13 -8.97 -3.63
CA ASN A 23 3.67 -7.66 -3.23
C ASN A 23 3.11 -7.20 -1.87
N GLY A 24 2.81 -8.16 -0.97
CA GLY A 24 1.83 -8.02 0.11
C GLY A 24 2.09 -7.05 1.26
N PHE A 25 2.95 -6.04 1.10
CA PHE A 25 3.19 -5.02 2.12
C PHE A 25 2.86 -3.63 1.62
N CYS A 26 1.77 -3.06 2.14
CA CYS A 26 1.48 -1.64 2.02
C CYS A 26 2.57 -0.85 2.76
N SER A 27 3.40 -0.14 2.01
CA SER A 27 4.54 0.63 2.49
C SER A 27 4.22 2.12 2.44
N CYS A 28 4.08 2.72 3.61
CA CYS A 28 3.82 4.14 3.75
C CYS A 28 5.11 4.95 3.72
N TYR A 29 5.12 6.01 2.92
CA TYR A 29 6.19 6.99 2.88
C TYR A 29 5.68 8.35 3.34
N THR A 30 6.54 9.05 4.07
CA THR A 30 6.31 10.45 4.47
C THR A 30 7.45 11.27 3.89
N PHE A 31 7.14 12.04 2.85
CA PHE A 31 7.94 13.18 2.43
C PHE A 31 7.50 14.42 3.21
N PRO A 32 8.37 15.44 3.37
CA PRO A 32 8.10 16.61 4.21
C PRO A 32 6.78 17.35 3.92
N TYR A 33 6.17 17.16 2.75
CA TYR A 33 4.88 17.73 2.37
C TYR A 33 3.88 16.73 1.79
N LYS A 34 4.17 15.42 1.85
CA LYS A 34 3.29 14.40 1.27
C LYS A 34 3.39 13.08 2.01
N TRP A 35 2.26 12.66 2.56
CA TRP A 35 2.00 11.32 3.05
C TRP A 35 1.35 10.51 1.92
N GLY A 36 1.77 9.27 1.74
CA GLY A 36 1.15 8.33 0.82
C GLY A 36 1.54 6.92 1.22
N CYS A 37 0.70 5.95 0.89
CA CYS A 37 1.01 4.55 1.08
C CYS A 37 0.79 3.83 -0.23
N ILE A 38 1.75 2.98 -0.58
CA ILE A 38 1.70 2.20 -1.82
C ILE A 38 1.87 0.74 -1.46
N CYS A 39 1.15 -0.12 -2.17
CA CYS A 39 1.62 -1.48 -2.34
C CYS A 39 2.96 -1.40 -3.11
#